data_AF-A0A821EYL4-F1
#
_entry.id   AF-A0A821EYL4-F1
#
_cell.length_a   1.000
_cell.length_b   1.000
_cell.length_c   1.000
_cell.angle_alpha   90.00
_cell.angle_beta   90.00
_cell.angle_gamma   90.00
#
_symmetry.space_group_name_H-M   'P 1'
#
loop_
_entity.id
_entity.type
_entity.pdbx_description
1 polymer ?
#
loop_
_entity_poly.entity_id
_entity_poly.type
_entity_poly.pdbx_seq_one_letter_code
_entity_poly.pdbx_strand_id
1 'polypeptide(L)'
;MLFDQKTNIDTGGGGAQLSLPANYESKVTAPRNPTLNRGPKIEPKFTPSTFLKEMSLDTQQKLLNTRDMYLPKIIALSDMSETSLQTISKVDIDEPLFQPYPSDITFQKYEPFNTYDVPLLLRNNDKVARIVKVSQVDTPYFTIVAPPNAYQKVAPGVALVFHIQFKPEEQRVFF
;
A
#
# COMPACT_ATOMS: atom_id res chain seq x y z
N MET A 1 32.32 -47.09 0.75
CA MET A 1 32.47 -46.49 -0.59
C MET A 1 32.00 -45.04 -0.43
N LEU A 2 32.85 -43.99 -0.35
CA LEU A 2 34.21 -43.77 -0.90
C LEU A 2 34.20 -43.95 -2.44
N PHE A 3 34.45 -42.95 -3.31
CA PHE A 3 34.74 -41.49 -3.18
C PHE A 3 34.09 -40.73 -4.42
N ASP A 4 34.33 -39.48 -4.86
CA ASP A 4 35.26 -38.38 -4.47
C ASP A 4 34.91 -36.96 -5.04
N GLN A 5 35.63 -35.92 -4.53
CA GLN A 5 36.15 -34.67 -5.14
C GLN A 5 35.33 -33.71 -6.06
N LYS A 6 35.35 -32.41 -5.64
CA LYS A 6 35.43 -31.13 -6.44
C LYS A 6 34.20 -30.73 -7.28
N THR A 7 33.93 -29.46 -7.64
CA THR A 7 34.74 -28.21 -7.75
C THR A 7 34.13 -26.97 -7.04
N ASN A 8 34.75 -25.79 -7.24
CA ASN A 8 34.44 -24.46 -6.67
C ASN A 8 33.51 -23.61 -7.59
N ILE A 9 33.17 -22.38 -7.13
CA ILE A 9 32.72 -21.15 -7.86
C ILE A 9 31.27 -20.66 -7.56
N ASP A 10 31.19 -19.33 -7.38
CA ASP A 10 30.09 -18.35 -7.37
C ASP A 10 28.93 -18.35 -6.34
N THR A 11 28.93 -17.25 -5.57
CA THR A 11 27.85 -16.72 -4.73
C THR A 11 26.69 -16.17 -5.58
N GLY A 12 25.86 -17.05 -6.13
CA GLY A 12 24.68 -16.71 -6.92
C GLY A 12 23.40 -16.52 -6.08
N GLY A 13 23.31 -15.43 -5.30
CA GLY A 13 22.16 -15.13 -4.44
C GLY A 13 20.89 -14.71 -5.20
N GLY A 14 20.25 -15.66 -5.91
CA GLY A 14 19.11 -15.45 -6.80
C GLY A 14 17.77 -15.11 -6.12
N GLY A 15 17.71 -14.02 -5.36
CA GLY A 15 16.46 -13.40 -4.95
C GLY A 15 15.72 -12.87 -6.19
N ALA A 16 14.53 -13.41 -6.47
CA ALA A 16 13.73 -13.02 -7.64
C ALA A 16 13.12 -11.61 -7.46
N GLN A 17 13.94 -10.58 -7.67
CA GLN A 17 13.51 -9.20 -7.64
C GLN A 17 12.62 -8.91 -8.85
N LEU A 18 11.30 -8.92 -8.61
CA LEU A 18 10.27 -8.53 -9.58
C LEU A 18 10.39 -7.03 -9.91
N SER A 19 11.32 -6.69 -10.79
CA SER A 19 11.42 -5.36 -11.37
C SER A 19 10.21 -5.08 -12.26
N LEU A 20 9.65 -3.88 -12.12
CA LEU A 20 8.60 -3.41 -13.02
C LEU A 20 9.17 -3.36 -14.46
N PRO A 21 8.43 -3.85 -15.48
CA PRO A 21 8.91 -3.81 -16.85
C PRO A 21 9.05 -2.35 -17.30
N ALA A 22 10.15 -2.03 -17.99
CA ALA A 22 10.61 -0.65 -18.21
C ALA A 22 9.65 0.28 -18.99
N ASN A 23 8.58 -0.27 -19.57
CA ASN A 23 7.56 0.45 -20.33
C ASN A 23 6.21 0.58 -19.58
N TYR A 24 6.15 0.33 -18.27
CA TYR A 24 4.91 0.45 -17.49
C TYR A 24 4.64 1.88 -17.03
N GLU A 25 3.81 2.61 -17.77
CA GLU A 25 3.24 3.88 -17.29
C GLU A 25 2.11 3.66 -16.28
N SER A 26 2.34 4.02 -15.02
CA SER A 26 1.29 4.09 -14.00
C SER A 26 0.33 5.26 -14.27
N LYS A 27 -0.76 5.03 -15.02
CA LYS A 27 -1.75 6.05 -15.44
C LYS A 27 -2.62 6.62 -14.30
N VAL A 28 -2.19 6.50 -13.05
CA VAL A 28 -2.98 6.72 -11.83
C VAL A 28 -2.33 7.81 -10.99
N THR A 29 -2.80 9.04 -11.17
CA THR A 29 -2.35 10.22 -10.40
C THR A 29 -3.29 10.47 -9.23
N ALA A 30 -2.73 10.68 -8.03
CA ALA A 30 -3.50 11.03 -6.84
C ALA A 30 -4.32 12.34 -7.03
N PRO A 31 -5.62 12.35 -6.65
CA PRO A 31 -6.44 13.57 -6.52
C PRO A 31 -5.73 14.72 -5.79
N ARG A 32 -5.89 15.94 -6.34
CA ARG A 32 -5.01 17.08 -6.04
C ARG A 32 -5.08 17.67 -4.63
N ASN A 33 -6.13 17.41 -3.84
CA ASN A 33 -6.14 17.72 -2.41
C ASN A 33 -7.30 16.99 -1.70
N PRO A 34 -7.04 15.91 -0.94
CA PRO A 34 -8.07 15.17 -0.20
C PRO A 34 -8.37 15.77 1.18
N THR A 35 -9.60 15.58 1.67
CA THR A 35 -10.04 15.94 3.02
C THR A 35 -9.73 14.82 4.01
N LEU A 36 -8.85 15.06 5.00
CA LEU A 36 -8.57 14.07 6.05
C LEU A 36 -9.57 14.20 7.21
N ASN A 37 -10.53 13.29 7.24
CA ASN A 37 -11.55 13.17 8.27
C ASN A 37 -11.01 12.34 9.45
N ARG A 38 -10.99 12.94 10.65
CA ARG A 38 -10.56 12.27 11.90
C ARG A 38 -11.68 11.53 12.63
N GLY A 39 -12.94 11.80 12.28
CA GLY A 39 -14.09 11.07 12.83
C GLY A 39 -14.18 9.64 12.30
N PRO A 40 -15.03 8.79 12.90
CA PRO A 40 -15.31 7.47 12.36
C PRO A 40 -15.84 7.57 10.92
N LYS A 41 -15.42 6.65 10.06
CA LYS A 41 -15.95 6.51 8.70
C LYS A 41 -17.44 6.17 8.80
N ILE A 42 -18.28 7.14 8.47
CA ILE A 42 -19.74 6.96 8.45
C ILE A 42 -20.08 6.20 7.17
N GLU A 43 -20.63 4.99 7.31
CA GLU A 43 -21.20 4.23 6.20
C GLU A 43 -22.18 5.10 5.39
N PRO A 44 -21.86 5.43 4.12
CA PRO A 44 -22.66 6.39 3.36
C PRO A 44 -24.04 5.81 3.06
N LYS A 45 -25.09 6.54 3.47
CA LYS A 45 -26.49 6.21 3.17
C LYS A 45 -26.79 6.45 1.68
N PHE A 46 -26.41 5.50 0.84
CA PHE A 46 -26.68 5.56 -0.59
C PHE A 46 -28.19 5.61 -0.88
N THR A 47 -28.58 6.54 -1.76
CA THR A 47 -29.82 6.39 -2.52
C THR A 47 -29.59 5.40 -3.66
N PRO A 48 -30.62 4.72 -4.19
CA PRO A 48 -30.46 3.77 -5.30
C PRO A 48 -29.74 4.35 -6.52
N SER A 49 -29.96 5.63 -6.83
CA SER A 49 -29.27 6.32 -7.94
C SER A 49 -27.79 6.60 -7.65
N THR A 50 -27.41 6.93 -6.41
CA THR A 50 -25.98 7.06 -6.05
C THR A 50 -25.27 5.71 -6.03
N PHE A 51 -25.92 4.65 -5.55
CA PHE A 51 -25.37 3.29 -5.57
C PHE A 51 -25.13 2.79 -7.01
N LEU A 52 -26.12 2.93 -7.90
CA LEU A 52 -25.98 2.57 -9.31
C LEU A 52 -24.87 3.38 -10.00
N LYS A 53 -24.69 4.66 -9.63
CA LYS A 53 -23.59 5.48 -10.14
C LYS A 53 -22.24 4.98 -9.64
N GLU A 54 -22.08 4.66 -8.36
CA GLU A 54 -20.79 4.17 -7.84
C GLU A 54 -20.41 2.81 -8.43
N MET A 55 -21.35 1.86 -8.52
CA MET A 55 -21.15 0.57 -9.19
C MET A 55 -20.94 0.70 -10.71
N SER A 56 -21.16 1.88 -11.30
CA SER A 56 -20.85 2.16 -12.70
C SER A 56 -19.40 2.62 -12.93
N LEU A 57 -18.65 2.99 -11.89
CA LEU A 57 -17.25 3.41 -12.00
C LEU A 57 -16.31 2.21 -12.18
N ASP A 58 -15.15 2.44 -12.80
CA ASP A 58 -14.01 1.53 -12.73
C ASP A 58 -13.06 1.92 -11.58
N THR A 59 -12.04 1.08 -11.33
CA THR A 59 -11.03 1.26 -10.28
C THR A 59 -10.31 2.62 -10.37
N GLN A 60 -9.95 3.07 -11.58
CA GLN A 60 -9.22 4.34 -11.78
C GLN A 60 -10.15 5.52 -11.57
N GLN A 61 -11.37 5.47 -12.11
CA GLN A 61 -12.40 6.49 -11.89
C GLN A 61 -12.77 6.62 -10.42
N LYS A 62 -12.87 5.50 -9.68
CA LYS A 62 -13.16 5.52 -8.24
C LYS A 62 -12.05 6.25 -7.48
N LEU A 63 -10.79 5.90 -7.75
CA LEU A 63 -9.62 6.55 -7.14
C LEU A 63 -9.47 8.03 -7.52
N LEU A 64 -9.77 8.42 -8.78
CA LEU A 64 -9.79 9.82 -9.19
C LEU A 64 -10.93 10.63 -8.53
N ASN A 65 -12.01 9.97 -8.11
CA ASN A 65 -13.10 10.58 -7.34
C ASN A 65 -12.89 10.54 -5.81
N THR A 66 -11.82 9.89 -5.32
CA THR A 66 -11.50 9.79 -3.88
C THR A 66 -11.10 11.15 -3.30
N ARG A 67 -12.08 11.84 -2.68
CA ARG A 67 -11.89 13.13 -2.00
C ARG A 67 -11.67 12.95 -0.50
N ASP A 68 -12.52 12.16 0.15
CA ASP A 68 -12.47 11.96 1.59
C ASP A 68 -11.54 10.83 1.99
N MET A 69 -10.65 11.14 2.94
CA MET A 69 -9.69 10.24 3.56
C MET A 69 -9.99 10.08 5.04
N TYR A 70 -9.61 8.94 5.59
CA TYR A 70 -9.81 8.60 7.00
C TYR A 70 -8.48 8.19 7.64
N LEU A 71 -8.37 8.43 8.95
CA LEU A 71 -7.29 7.89 9.76
C LEU A 71 -7.34 6.35 9.73
N PRO A 72 -6.21 5.64 9.51
CA PRO A 72 -6.17 4.19 9.61
C PRO A 72 -6.39 3.74 11.06
N LYS A 73 -7.08 2.60 11.23
CA LYS A 73 -7.29 1.99 12.54
C LYS A 73 -5.98 1.38 13.06
N ILE A 74 -5.57 1.77 14.27
CA ILE A 74 -4.49 1.10 14.99
C ILE A 74 -4.97 -0.30 15.41
N ILE A 75 -4.24 -1.34 15.00
CA ILE A 75 -4.52 -2.75 15.30
C ILE A 75 -3.59 -3.35 16.34
N ALA A 76 -2.38 -2.81 16.45
CA ALA A 76 -1.34 -3.17 17.41
C ALA A 76 -0.37 -1.98 17.55
N LEU A 77 0.34 -1.91 18.68
CA LEU A 77 1.41 -0.95 18.92
C LEU A 77 2.76 -1.66 18.75
N SER A 78 3.76 -0.95 18.24
CA SER A 78 5.13 -1.44 18.05
C SER A 78 6.11 -0.55 18.81
N ASP A 79 7.17 -1.12 19.38
CA ASP A 79 8.20 -0.33 20.05
C ASP A 79 9.02 0.47 19.02
N MET A 80 9.19 1.76 19.28
CA MET A 80 10.03 2.62 18.45
C MET A 80 11.52 2.34 18.64
N SER A 81 11.93 1.74 19.77
CA SER A 81 13.34 1.46 20.08
C SER A 81 13.98 0.49 19.08
N GLU A 82 13.21 -0.47 18.57
CA GLU A 82 13.64 -1.47 17.56
C GLU A 82 14.12 -0.82 16.24
N THR A 83 13.63 0.38 15.92
CA THR A 83 13.89 1.05 14.62
C THR A 83 14.53 2.44 14.74
N SER A 84 14.58 3.02 15.94
CA SER A 84 15.15 4.36 16.15
C SER A 84 15.59 4.62 17.59
N LEU A 85 16.83 5.09 17.75
CA LEU A 85 17.31 5.69 19.01
C LEU A 85 16.50 6.93 19.44
N GLN A 86 15.81 7.58 18.50
CA GLN A 86 14.88 8.66 18.80
C GLN A 86 13.47 8.09 19.02
N THR A 87 13.23 7.56 20.23
CA THR A 87 11.96 6.95 20.63
C THR A 87 10.85 7.97 20.90
N ILE A 88 11.20 9.18 21.34
CA ILE A 88 10.24 10.27 21.56
C ILE A 88 9.59 10.67 20.23
N SER A 89 8.25 10.67 20.20
CA SER A 89 7.42 11.23 19.13
C SER A 89 6.70 12.50 19.61
N LYS A 90 6.11 13.26 18.67
CA LYS A 90 5.11 14.31 18.98
C LYS A 90 3.68 13.93 18.54
N VAL A 91 3.52 12.75 17.95
CA VAL A 91 2.22 12.14 17.68
C VAL A 91 1.79 11.38 18.94
N ASP A 92 0.50 11.38 19.27
CA ASP A 92 -0.02 10.63 20.41
C ASP A 92 -0.02 9.12 20.13
N ILE A 93 -0.05 8.28 21.16
CA ILE A 93 -0.02 6.82 21.02
C ILE A 93 -1.26 6.26 20.30
N ASP A 94 -2.38 6.98 20.41
CA ASP A 94 -3.64 6.69 19.73
C ASP A 94 -3.75 7.33 18.32
N GLU A 95 -2.77 8.13 17.88
CA GLU A 95 -2.72 8.69 16.51
C GLU A 95 -1.71 7.94 15.60
N PRO A 96 -2.08 7.62 14.34
CA PRO A 96 -1.19 6.87 13.45
C PRO A 96 -0.03 7.71 12.91
N LEU A 97 1.19 7.23 13.15
CA LEU A 97 2.45 7.84 12.67
C LEU A 97 2.51 8.02 11.14
N PHE A 98 1.81 7.17 10.38
CA PHE A 98 1.74 7.23 8.92
C PHE A 98 0.29 7.35 8.44
N GLN A 99 0.00 8.35 7.60
CA GLN A 99 -1.26 8.46 6.88
C GLN A 99 -1.16 7.75 5.51
N PRO A 100 -1.97 6.71 5.24
CA PRO A 100 -2.12 6.17 3.90
C PRO A 100 -2.90 7.12 2.99
N TYR A 101 -2.55 7.11 1.71
CA TYR A 101 -3.33 7.67 0.62
C TYR A 101 -3.31 6.73 -0.60
N PRO A 102 -4.46 6.24 -1.09
CA PRO A 102 -5.79 6.38 -0.47
C PRO A 102 -5.91 5.56 0.83
N SER A 103 -6.87 5.91 1.71
CA SER A 103 -7.20 5.14 2.92
C SER A 103 -7.82 3.77 2.61
N ASP A 104 -8.54 3.67 1.50
CA ASP A 104 -9.20 2.46 1.01
C ASP A 104 -8.89 2.29 -0.49
N ILE A 105 -8.68 1.05 -0.94
CA ILE A 105 -8.56 0.71 -2.36
C ILE A 105 -9.65 -0.32 -2.69
N THR A 106 -10.41 -0.11 -3.77
CA THR A 106 -11.42 -1.07 -4.22
C THR A 106 -11.25 -1.34 -5.71
N PHE A 107 -10.90 -2.58 -6.06
CA PHE A 107 -10.81 -3.00 -7.44
C PHE A 107 -12.22 -3.33 -7.96
N GLN A 108 -12.75 -2.48 -8.84
CA GLN A 108 -14.08 -2.60 -9.44
C GLN A 108 -13.99 -2.61 -10.98
N LYS A 109 -14.91 -3.36 -11.60
CA LYS A 109 -14.96 -3.62 -13.05
C LYS A 109 -13.64 -4.13 -13.64
N TYR A 110 -12.99 -5.02 -12.89
CA TYR A 110 -11.80 -5.71 -13.36
C TYR A 110 -12.18 -6.86 -14.33
N GLU A 111 -11.22 -7.28 -15.15
CA GLU A 111 -11.28 -8.46 -16.00
C GLU A 111 -10.31 -9.54 -15.46
N PRO A 112 -10.63 -10.85 -15.56
CA PRO A 112 -9.70 -11.91 -15.17
C PRO A 112 -8.37 -11.86 -15.92
N PHE A 113 -7.31 -12.35 -15.29
CA PHE A 113 -5.93 -12.42 -15.77
C PHE A 113 -5.22 -11.08 -16.06
N ASN A 114 -5.93 -9.96 -16.08
CA ASN A 114 -5.33 -8.63 -16.13
C ASN A 114 -4.71 -8.24 -14.79
N THR A 115 -3.47 -7.73 -14.79
CA THR A 115 -2.85 -7.16 -13.58
C THR A 115 -3.23 -5.69 -13.43
N TYR A 116 -3.84 -5.36 -12.30
CA TYR A 116 -4.13 -3.99 -11.89
C TYR A 116 -3.09 -3.53 -10.87
N ASP A 117 -2.69 -2.25 -10.93
CA ASP A 117 -1.66 -1.65 -10.07
C ASP A 117 -2.17 -0.30 -9.56
N VAL A 118 -2.09 -0.08 -8.25
CA VAL A 118 -2.56 1.14 -7.58
C VAL A 118 -1.49 1.64 -6.61
N PRO A 119 -1.03 2.91 -6.70
CA PRO A 119 -0.08 3.47 -5.74
C PRO A 119 -0.75 3.71 -4.38
N LEU A 120 -0.12 3.18 -3.32
CA LEU A 120 -0.42 3.46 -1.91
C LEU A 120 0.72 4.30 -1.32
N LEU A 121 0.45 5.57 -1.07
CA LEU A 121 1.40 6.51 -0.48
C LEU A 121 1.27 6.47 1.05
N LEU A 122 2.36 6.21 1.76
CA LEU A 122 2.42 6.26 3.22
C LEU A 122 3.17 7.52 3.67
N ARG A 123 2.44 8.52 4.16
CA ARG A 123 2.99 9.83 4.57
C ARG A 123 3.34 9.86 6.05
N ASN A 124 4.57 10.20 6.41
CA ASN A 124 4.99 10.35 7.80
C ASN A 124 4.37 11.63 8.42
N ASN A 125 3.56 11.47 9.47
CA ASN A 125 2.92 12.55 10.22
C ASN A 125 3.81 13.12 11.35
N ASP A 126 4.78 12.35 11.82
CA ASP A 126 5.66 12.70 12.93
C ASP A 126 6.64 13.84 12.56
N LYS A 127 7.22 14.48 13.58
CA LYS A 127 8.32 15.46 13.45
C LYS A 127 9.70 14.78 13.43
N VAL A 128 9.73 13.45 13.46
CA VAL A 128 10.93 12.59 13.40
C VAL A 128 10.90 11.74 12.14
N ALA A 129 12.06 11.45 11.54
CA ALA A 129 12.13 10.55 10.39
C ALA A 129 11.96 9.08 10.83
N ARG A 130 10.95 8.39 10.31
CA ARG A 130 10.54 7.03 10.72
C ARG A 130 10.70 6.04 9.57
N ILE A 131 11.04 4.79 9.87
CA ILE A 131 10.94 3.69 8.90
C ILE A 131 9.49 3.18 8.91
N VAL A 132 8.95 2.77 7.77
CA VAL A 132 7.67 2.06 7.69
C VAL A 132 7.89 0.66 7.13
N LYS A 133 7.38 -0.35 7.83
CA LYS A 133 7.34 -1.74 7.34
C LYS A 133 5.90 -2.06 6.99
N VAL A 134 5.67 -2.48 5.75
CA VAL A 134 4.35 -2.95 5.30
C VAL A 134 4.36 -4.48 5.30
N SER A 135 3.35 -5.09 5.90
CA SER A 135 3.10 -6.52 5.88
C SER A 135 1.73 -6.79 5.27
N GLN A 136 1.66 -7.78 4.39
CA GLN A 136 0.42 -8.24 3.77
C GLN A 136 -0.14 -9.46 4.53
N VAL A 137 -1.45 -9.69 4.44
CA VAL A 137 -2.06 -10.99 4.77
C VAL A 137 -1.90 -11.90 3.56
N ASP A 138 -1.43 -13.14 3.76
CA ASP A 138 -1.18 -14.10 2.68
C ASP A 138 -2.47 -14.34 1.87
N THR A 139 -2.45 -13.87 0.62
CA THR A 139 -3.60 -13.84 -0.29
C THR A 139 -3.10 -14.01 -1.73
N PRO A 140 -3.69 -14.91 -2.54
CA PRO A 140 -3.15 -15.22 -3.88
C PRO A 140 -3.37 -14.09 -4.89
N TYR A 141 -4.42 -13.28 -4.70
CA TYR A 141 -4.84 -12.27 -5.67
C TYR A 141 -4.19 -10.90 -5.47
N PHE A 142 -3.51 -10.66 -4.35
CA PHE A 142 -2.89 -9.38 -4.04
C PHE A 142 -1.39 -9.53 -3.82
N THR A 143 -0.59 -8.55 -4.24
CA THR A 143 0.84 -8.47 -3.93
C THR A 143 1.25 -7.01 -3.68
N ILE A 144 1.81 -6.71 -2.51
CA ILE A 144 2.38 -5.39 -2.20
C ILE A 144 3.81 -5.32 -2.73
N VAL A 145 4.01 -4.50 -3.77
CA VAL A 145 5.34 -4.17 -4.32
C VAL A 145 5.91 -2.99 -3.55
N ALA A 146 7.04 -3.22 -2.87
CA ALA A 146 7.75 -2.21 -2.09
C ALA A 146 8.75 -1.43 -2.95
N PRO A 147 8.92 -0.11 -2.76
CA PRO A 147 9.88 0.68 -3.52
C PRO A 147 11.34 0.39 -3.08
N PRO A 148 12.36 0.71 -3.90
CA PRO A 148 13.76 0.43 -3.57
C PRO A 148 14.26 1.04 -2.26
N ASN A 149 13.61 2.12 -1.79
CA ASN A 149 13.90 2.81 -0.53
C ASN A 149 12.97 2.42 0.63
N ALA A 150 12.22 1.31 0.54
CA ALA A 150 11.24 0.89 1.54
C ALA A 150 11.78 0.82 2.99
N TYR A 151 13.03 0.41 3.14
CA TYR A 151 13.70 0.23 4.43
C TYR A 151 14.41 1.49 4.95
N GLN A 152 14.25 2.63 4.28
CA GLN A 152 14.88 3.90 4.66
C GLN A 152 13.95 4.74 5.55
N LYS A 153 14.53 5.73 6.25
CA LYS A 153 13.76 6.66 7.10
C LYS A 153 13.02 7.69 6.23
N VAL A 154 11.70 7.64 6.23
CA VAL A 154 10.81 8.63 5.60
C VAL A 154 10.83 9.91 6.44
N ALA A 155 11.23 11.03 5.83
CA ALA A 155 11.32 12.31 6.52
C ALA A 155 9.94 12.88 6.92
N PRO A 156 9.86 13.74 7.95
CA PRO A 156 8.62 14.41 8.36
C PRO A 156 7.83 15.04 7.21
N GLY A 157 6.56 14.69 7.07
CA GLY A 157 5.67 15.22 6.02
C GLY A 157 5.92 14.69 4.60
N VAL A 158 6.94 13.85 4.39
CA VAL A 158 7.22 13.15 3.12
C VAL A 158 6.41 11.85 3.06
N ALA A 159 6.12 11.37 1.85
CA ALA A 159 5.45 10.09 1.61
C ALA A 159 6.34 9.10 0.86
N LEU A 160 6.16 7.82 1.16
CA LEU A 160 6.80 6.69 0.51
C LEU A 160 5.75 5.93 -0.31
N VAL A 161 6.04 5.60 -1.56
CA VAL A 161 5.06 5.02 -2.49
C VAL A 161 5.24 3.50 -2.61
N PHE A 162 4.28 2.75 -2.09
CA PHE A 162 4.11 1.32 -2.36
C PHE A 162 3.16 1.12 -3.53
N HIS A 163 3.22 -0.03 -4.20
CA HIS A 163 2.29 -0.36 -5.29
C HIS A 163 1.50 -1.62 -4.91
N ILE A 164 0.18 -1.50 -4.89
CA ILE A 164 -0.75 -2.58 -4.60
C ILE A 164 -1.14 -3.22 -5.92
N GLN A 165 -0.60 -4.39 -6.21
CA GLN A 165 -0.98 -5.17 -7.39
C GLN A 165 -2.11 -6.13 -7.05
N PHE A 166 -3.07 -6.24 -7.97
CA PHE A 166 -4.19 -7.15 -7.92
C PHE A 166 -4.26 -7.98 -9.20
N LYS A 167 -4.32 -9.31 -9.04
CA LYS A 167 -4.23 -10.33 -10.08
C LYS A 167 -5.39 -11.33 -9.92
N PRO A 168 -6.59 -10.99 -10.40
CA PRO A 168 -7.74 -11.87 -10.35
C PRO A 168 -7.61 -13.02 -11.34
N GLU A 169 -7.71 -14.26 -10.86
CA GLU A 169 -7.81 -15.45 -11.71
C GLU A 169 -9.25 -15.68 -12.20
N GLU A 170 -10.24 -15.13 -11.49
CA GLU A 170 -11.67 -15.24 -11.79
C GLU A 170 -12.41 -13.92 -11.53
N GLN A 171 -13.59 -13.76 -12.12
CA GLN A 171 -14.47 -12.61 -11.90
C GLN A 171 -15.40 -12.87 -10.70
N ARG A 172 -14.96 -12.46 -9.50
CA ARG A 172 -15.67 -12.60 -8.22
C ARG A 172 -15.64 -11.27 -7.45
N VAL A 173 -16.55 -11.08 -6.51
CA VAL A 173 -16.44 -9.96 -5.56
C VAL A 173 -15.56 -10.42 -4.41
N PHE A 174 -14.32 -9.92 -4.37
CA PHE A 174 -13.44 -10.03 -3.21
C PHE A 174 -13.75 -8.90 -2.22
N PHE A 175 -13.73 -9.23 -0.93
CA PHE A 175 -14.00 -8.34 0.21
C PHE A 175 -12.82 -8.38 1.18
#